data_AF-D4EA94-F1
#
_entry.id   AF-D4EA94-F1
#
_cell.length_a   1.000
_cell.length_b   1.000
_cell.length_c   1.000
_cell.angle_alpha   90.00
_cell.angle_beta   90.00
_cell.angle_gamma   90.00
#
_symmetry.space_group_name_H-M   'P 1'
#
loop_
_entity.id
_entity.type
_entity.pdbx_description
1 polymer ?
#
loop_
_entity_poly.entity_id
_entity_poly.type
_entity_poly.pdbx_seq_one_letter_code
_entity_poly.pdbx_strand_id
1 'polypeptide(L)'
;MPLFPLANAAFERVVQAPGVNEWLAGHGYVRSALVGLYARDLRLPPARFRWLKGVDRTLWYGLHSADTAKVFVEGAGIAAQARAEVRASKLGLPRPGIMVEQAVEGLQADLESLGLVYPYTPVVISRRQAAEQSVMSAVYAVTDPPDSEEATAP
;
A
#
# COMPACT_ATOMS: atom_id res chain seq x y z
N MET A 1 -1.94 -14.15 -31.35
CA MET A 1 -2.16 -12.82 -30.72
C MET A 1 -3.63 -12.71 -30.31
N PRO A 2 -3.96 -12.10 -29.15
CA PRO A 2 -5.35 -11.86 -28.75
C PRO A 2 -6.07 -10.88 -29.70
N LEU A 3 -7.35 -11.13 -29.96
CA LEU A 3 -8.21 -10.30 -30.80
C LEU A 3 -9.00 -9.31 -29.92
N PHE A 4 -8.37 -8.19 -29.53
CA PHE A 4 -8.99 -7.18 -28.67
C PHE A 4 -10.32 -6.58 -29.18
N PRO A 5 -10.53 -6.36 -30.50
CA PRO A 5 -11.77 -5.76 -30.99
C PRO A 5 -13.04 -6.55 -30.66
N LEU A 6 -12.94 -7.85 -30.36
CA LEU A 6 -14.08 -8.67 -29.92
C LEU A 6 -14.72 -8.15 -28.62
N ALA A 7 -13.99 -7.37 -27.82
CA ALA A 7 -14.49 -6.80 -26.58
C ALA A 7 -15.34 -5.53 -26.78
N ASN A 8 -15.28 -4.87 -27.96
CA ASN A 8 -15.87 -3.53 -28.15
C ASN A 8 -17.37 -3.49 -27.83
N ALA A 9 -18.17 -4.39 -28.41
CA ALA A 9 -19.62 -4.43 -28.18
C ALA A 9 -20.00 -4.79 -26.74
N ALA A 10 -19.16 -5.55 -26.03
CA ALA A 10 -19.36 -5.83 -24.61
C ALA A 10 -18.99 -4.61 -23.75
N PHE A 11 -17.88 -3.95 -24.08
CA PHE A 11 -17.39 -2.77 -23.40
C PHE A 11 -18.38 -1.60 -23.51
N GLU A 12 -18.94 -1.35 -24.71
CA GLU A 12 -19.97 -0.32 -24.92
C GLU A 12 -21.18 -0.51 -24.01
N ARG A 13 -21.66 -1.75 -23.86
CA ARG A 13 -22.75 -2.05 -22.90
C ARG A 13 -22.36 -1.80 -21.46
N VAL A 14 -21.15 -2.22 -21.06
CA VAL A 14 -20.69 -2.10 -19.68
C VAL A 14 -20.47 -0.63 -19.31
N VAL A 15 -19.91 0.19 -20.19
CA VAL A 15 -19.69 1.63 -19.93
C VAL A 15 -20.99 2.38 -19.68
N GLN A 16 -22.10 1.93 -20.28
CA GLN A 16 -23.43 2.52 -20.07
C GLN A 16 -24.18 1.94 -18.85
N ALA A 17 -23.60 0.95 -18.15
CA ALA A 17 -24.27 0.34 -17.02
C ALA A 17 -24.36 1.32 -15.82
N PRO A 18 -25.48 1.31 -15.07
CA PRO A 18 -25.63 2.15 -13.88
C PRO A 18 -24.48 1.95 -12.89
N GLY A 19 -23.97 3.06 -12.33
CA GLY A 19 -22.90 3.03 -11.32
C GLY A 19 -21.48 2.86 -11.87
N VAL A 20 -21.29 2.61 -13.17
CA VAL A 20 -19.93 2.46 -13.74
C VAL A 20 -19.14 3.77 -13.69
N ASN A 21 -19.76 4.90 -14.02
CA ASN A 21 -19.09 6.20 -13.94
C ASN A 21 -18.72 6.59 -12.51
N GLU A 22 -19.61 6.31 -11.54
CA GLU A 22 -19.35 6.52 -10.11
C GLU A 22 -18.19 5.64 -9.64
N TRP A 23 -18.20 4.37 -10.03
CA TRP A 23 -17.12 3.45 -9.73
C TRP A 23 -15.78 3.88 -10.36
N LEU A 24 -15.79 4.29 -11.63
CA LEU A 24 -14.59 4.79 -12.32
C LEU A 24 -14.03 6.05 -11.67
N ALA A 25 -14.87 6.95 -11.14
CA ALA A 25 -14.42 8.13 -10.41
C ALA A 25 -13.64 7.78 -9.13
N GLY A 26 -13.89 6.61 -8.55
CA GLY A 26 -13.15 6.09 -7.40
C GLY A 26 -11.74 5.59 -7.71
N HIS A 27 -11.37 5.44 -8.99
CA HIS A 27 -10.09 4.88 -9.40
C HIS A 27 -9.25 5.89 -10.21
N GLY A 28 -7.94 5.93 -9.96
CA GLY A 28 -7.01 6.83 -10.62
C GLY A 28 -6.33 6.22 -11.85
N TYR A 29 -6.27 4.88 -11.90
CA TYR A 29 -5.52 4.13 -12.89
C TYR A 29 -6.33 2.95 -13.43
N VAL A 30 -6.14 2.64 -14.71
CA VAL A 30 -6.83 1.51 -15.36
C VAL A 30 -6.50 0.18 -14.67
N ARG A 31 -5.22 -0.06 -14.34
CA ARG A 31 -4.81 -1.31 -13.69
C ARG A 31 -5.39 -1.46 -12.29
N SER A 32 -5.45 -0.38 -11.50
CA SER A 32 -6.04 -0.44 -10.16
C SER A 32 -7.56 -0.61 -10.22
N ALA A 33 -8.23 0.02 -11.19
CA ALA A 33 -9.65 -0.21 -11.46
C ALA A 33 -9.91 -1.69 -11.80
N LEU A 34 -9.17 -2.28 -12.75
CA LEU A 34 -9.36 -3.69 -13.11
C LEU A 34 -9.12 -4.64 -11.94
N VAL A 35 -8.09 -4.39 -11.12
CA VAL A 35 -7.82 -5.17 -9.91
C VAL A 35 -8.94 -5.01 -8.87
N GLY A 36 -9.38 -3.77 -8.61
CA GLY A 36 -10.47 -3.48 -7.70
C GLY A 36 -11.81 -4.08 -8.14
N LEU A 37 -12.08 -4.10 -9.45
CA LEU A 37 -13.25 -4.76 -10.03
C LEU A 37 -13.17 -6.27 -9.85
N TYR A 38 -12.01 -6.87 -10.15
CA TYR A 38 -11.83 -8.31 -10.03
C TYR A 38 -11.94 -8.79 -8.58
N ALA A 39 -11.44 -8.00 -7.61
CA ALA A 39 -11.57 -8.27 -6.18
C ALA A 39 -13.03 -8.25 -5.66
N ARG A 40 -13.98 -7.68 -6.40
CA ARG A 40 -15.42 -7.66 -6.05
C ARG A 40 -16.14 -8.97 -6.42
N ASP A 41 -15.44 -10.09 -6.35
CA ASP A 41 -15.93 -11.43 -6.69
C ASP A 41 -16.50 -11.55 -8.12
N LEU A 42 -15.71 -11.15 -9.13
CA LEU A 42 -16.09 -11.37 -10.54
C LEU A 42 -16.19 -12.87 -10.92
N ARG A 43 -15.82 -13.79 -10.01
CA ARG A 43 -15.76 -15.25 -10.19
C ARG A 43 -15.16 -15.69 -11.52
N LEU A 44 -14.17 -14.94 -12.04
CA LEU A 44 -13.53 -15.24 -13.30
C LEU A 44 -12.27 -16.10 -13.03
N PRO A 45 -12.24 -17.40 -13.39
CA PRO A 45 -11.07 -18.22 -13.09
C PRO A 45 -9.81 -17.70 -13.81
N PRO A 46 -8.64 -17.68 -13.15
CA PRO A 46 -7.38 -17.23 -13.75
C PRO A 46 -7.01 -17.88 -15.09
N ALA A 47 -7.43 -19.13 -15.30
CA ALA A 47 -7.23 -19.84 -16.56
C ALA A 47 -7.79 -19.09 -17.79
N ARG A 48 -8.88 -18.32 -17.63
CA ARG A 48 -9.56 -17.63 -18.74
C ARG A 48 -8.78 -16.45 -19.30
N PHE A 49 -7.79 -15.94 -18.56
CA PHE A 49 -6.96 -14.83 -18.99
C PHE A 49 -5.47 -15.20 -19.02
N ARG A 50 -5.10 -16.49 -19.06
CA ARG A 50 -3.69 -16.96 -19.01
C ARG A 50 -2.76 -16.28 -20.01
N TRP A 51 -3.28 -15.97 -21.19
CA TRP A 51 -2.61 -15.26 -22.26
C TRP A 51 -2.12 -13.85 -21.85
N LEU A 52 -2.77 -13.23 -20.87
CA LEU A 52 -2.45 -11.89 -20.38
C LEU A 52 -1.04 -11.84 -19.76
N LYS A 53 -0.53 -12.95 -19.20
CA LYS A 53 0.86 -12.98 -18.69
C LYS A 53 1.90 -12.59 -19.74
N GLY A 54 1.65 -12.94 -21.01
CA GLY A 54 2.54 -12.60 -22.12
C GLY A 54 2.31 -11.21 -22.72
N VAL A 55 1.22 -10.53 -22.35
CA VAL A 55 0.84 -9.22 -22.87
C VAL A 55 1.10 -8.12 -21.84
N ASP A 56 0.61 -8.31 -20.61
CA ASP A 56 0.80 -7.43 -19.47
C ASP A 56 1.04 -8.27 -18.21
N ARG A 57 2.33 -8.52 -17.93
CA ARG A 57 2.78 -9.33 -16.79
C ARG A 57 2.41 -8.68 -15.45
N THR A 58 2.51 -7.35 -15.35
CA THR A 58 2.17 -6.59 -14.15
C THR A 58 0.68 -6.72 -13.84
N LEU A 59 -0.19 -6.48 -14.81
CA LEU A 59 -1.63 -6.63 -14.64
C LEU A 59 -2.01 -8.09 -14.34
N TRP A 60 -1.39 -9.05 -15.01
CA TRP A 60 -1.61 -10.48 -14.72
C TRP A 60 -1.37 -10.82 -13.24
N TYR A 61 -0.23 -10.40 -12.68
CA TYR A 61 0.07 -10.64 -11.26
C TYR A 61 -0.80 -9.81 -10.30
N GLY A 62 -1.20 -8.60 -10.70
CA GLY A 62 -2.18 -7.82 -9.93
C GLY A 62 -3.52 -8.51 -9.81
N LEU A 63 -4.06 -9.03 -10.92
CA LEU A 63 -5.34 -9.76 -10.93
C LEU A 63 -5.28 -11.05 -10.09
N HIS A 64 -4.13 -11.76 -10.10
CA HIS A 64 -3.92 -12.93 -9.24
C HIS A 64 -3.87 -12.58 -7.76
N SER A 65 -3.52 -11.33 -7.44
CA SER A 65 -3.33 -10.83 -6.08
C SER A 65 -4.51 -9.98 -5.58
N ALA A 66 -5.55 -9.83 -6.40
CA ALA A 66 -6.62 -8.86 -6.19
C ALA A 66 -7.36 -9.06 -4.86
N ASP A 67 -7.62 -10.32 -4.49
CA ASP A 67 -8.36 -10.71 -3.29
C ASP A 67 -7.53 -11.56 -2.29
N THR A 68 -6.21 -11.57 -2.45
CA THR A 68 -5.32 -12.38 -1.60
C THR A 68 -4.49 -11.52 -0.66
N ALA A 69 -4.28 -11.98 0.57
CA ALA A 69 -3.44 -11.25 1.52
C ALA A 69 -1.98 -11.17 1.06
N LYS A 70 -1.43 -12.29 0.59
CA LYS A 70 -0.09 -12.37 -0.02
C LYS A 70 -0.18 -12.04 -1.50
N VAL A 71 0.72 -11.20 -1.98
CA VAL A 71 0.72 -10.66 -3.34
C VAL A 71 2.06 -10.95 -4.03
N PHE A 72 2.05 -11.00 -5.36
CA PHE A 72 3.29 -11.04 -6.12
C PHE A 72 3.92 -9.64 -6.17
N VAL A 73 5.22 -9.53 -5.87
CA VAL A 73 5.94 -8.23 -5.81
C VAL A 73 5.73 -7.38 -7.07
N GLU A 74 5.71 -8.00 -8.25
CA GLU A 74 5.54 -7.33 -9.54
C GLU A 74 4.16 -6.66 -9.71
N GLY A 75 3.15 -7.16 -9.00
CA GLY A 75 1.77 -6.64 -9.00
C GLY A 75 1.38 -5.96 -7.68
N ALA A 76 2.28 -5.91 -6.69
CA ALA A 76 1.97 -5.47 -5.34
C ALA A 76 1.56 -3.99 -5.30
N GLY A 77 2.23 -3.13 -6.08
CA GLY A 77 1.91 -1.69 -6.13
C GLY A 77 0.51 -1.42 -6.67
N ILE A 78 0.09 -2.10 -7.74
CA ILE A 78 -1.27 -1.92 -8.29
C ILE A 78 -2.34 -2.50 -7.35
N ALA A 79 -2.04 -3.57 -6.62
CA ALA A 79 -2.94 -4.12 -5.61
C ALA A 79 -3.07 -3.19 -4.39
N ALA A 80 -1.97 -2.60 -3.92
CA ALA A 80 -1.98 -1.60 -2.85
C ALA A 80 -2.81 -0.37 -3.24
N GLN A 81 -2.58 0.18 -4.44
CA GLN A 81 -3.37 1.29 -4.97
C GLN A 81 -4.86 0.95 -5.04
N ALA A 82 -5.22 -0.21 -5.61
CA ALA A 82 -6.61 -0.62 -5.72
C ALA A 82 -7.29 -0.75 -4.35
N ARG A 83 -6.59 -1.30 -3.35
CA ARG A 83 -7.10 -1.42 -1.98
C ARG A 83 -7.27 -0.06 -1.31
N ALA A 84 -6.33 0.86 -1.52
CA ALA A 84 -6.42 2.23 -1.02
C ALA A 84 -7.62 2.97 -1.62
N GLU A 85 -7.80 2.90 -2.94
CA GLU A 85 -8.93 3.49 -3.66
C GLU A 85 -10.27 2.91 -3.18
N VAL A 86 -10.38 1.58 -3.10
CA VAL A 86 -11.60 0.90 -2.61
C VAL A 86 -11.89 1.27 -1.16
N ARG A 87 -10.86 1.37 -0.31
CA ARG A 87 -11.02 1.76 1.10
C ARG A 87 -11.46 3.22 1.22
N ALA A 88 -10.86 4.14 0.47
CA ALA A 88 -11.24 5.55 0.46
C ALA A 88 -12.70 5.72 0.02
N SER A 89 -13.11 5.04 -1.05
CA SER A 89 -14.51 5.04 -1.52
C SER A 89 -15.49 4.54 -0.46
N LYS A 90 -15.17 3.44 0.24
CA LYS A 90 -16.01 2.91 1.35
C LYS A 90 -16.13 3.89 2.52
N LEU A 91 -15.12 4.72 2.74
CA LEU A 91 -15.09 5.71 3.83
C LEU A 91 -15.64 7.08 3.41
N GLY A 92 -16.09 7.25 2.15
CA GLY A 92 -16.53 8.54 1.63
C GLY A 92 -15.41 9.58 1.52
N LEU A 93 -14.16 9.12 1.46
CA LEU A 93 -12.97 9.97 1.32
C LEU A 93 -12.68 10.28 -0.14
N PRO A 94 -12.01 11.40 -0.45
CA PRO A 94 -11.55 11.69 -1.80
C PRO A 94 -10.62 10.58 -2.29
N ARG A 95 -10.65 10.34 -3.60
CA ARG A 95 -9.75 9.38 -4.26
C ARG A 95 -8.30 9.70 -3.88
N PRO A 96 -7.54 8.73 -3.35
CA PRO A 96 -6.15 8.97 -2.97
C PRO A 96 -5.29 9.22 -4.21
N GLY A 97 -4.12 9.84 -4.00
CA GLY A 97 -3.06 9.88 -5.00
C GLY A 97 -2.43 8.50 -5.20
N ILE A 98 -1.15 8.47 -5.58
CA ILE A 98 -0.39 7.22 -5.60
C ILE A 98 -0.19 6.78 -4.13
N MET A 99 -0.66 5.58 -3.80
CA MET A 99 -0.51 4.93 -2.51
C MET A 99 0.05 3.52 -2.70
N VAL A 100 1.38 3.43 -2.61
CA VAL A 100 2.13 2.18 -2.76
C VAL A 100 2.91 1.82 -1.49
N GLU A 101 2.73 2.60 -0.42
CA GLU A 101 3.45 2.44 0.85
C GLU A 101 3.25 1.04 1.42
N GLN A 102 2.02 0.53 1.39
CA GLN A 102 1.74 -0.84 1.84
C GLN A 102 2.52 -1.91 1.06
N ALA A 103 2.78 -1.70 -0.22
CA ALA A 103 3.58 -2.63 -1.01
C ALA A 103 5.08 -2.53 -0.66
N VAL A 104 5.57 -1.32 -0.36
CA VAL A 104 6.95 -1.08 0.08
C VAL A 104 7.18 -1.66 1.47
N GLU A 105 6.29 -1.37 2.42
CA GLU A 105 6.34 -1.90 3.79
C GLU A 105 6.26 -3.43 3.81
N GLY A 106 5.36 -4.02 3.01
CA GLY A 106 5.27 -5.47 2.89
C GLY A 106 6.55 -6.11 2.33
N LEU A 107 7.15 -5.50 1.30
CA LEU A 107 8.42 -5.98 0.74
C LEU A 107 9.56 -5.85 1.76
N GLN A 108 9.63 -4.73 2.49
CA GLN A 108 10.63 -4.52 3.54
C GLN A 108 10.51 -5.59 4.62
N ALA A 109 9.30 -5.83 5.15
CA ALA A 109 9.06 -6.84 6.17
C ALA A 109 9.46 -8.26 5.70
N ASP A 110 9.13 -8.62 4.46
CA ASP A 110 9.52 -9.91 3.88
C ASP A 110 11.05 -10.03 3.77
N LEU A 111 11.75 -9.00 3.30
CA LEU A 111 13.22 -9.01 3.16
C LEU A 111 13.94 -9.02 4.51
N GLU A 112 13.43 -8.30 5.51
CA GLU A 112 13.95 -8.33 6.89
C GLU A 112 13.82 -9.72 7.49
N SER A 113 12.67 -10.38 7.30
CA SER A 113 12.43 -11.73 7.81
C SER A 113 13.40 -12.76 7.24
N LEU A 114 13.91 -12.52 6.03
CA LEU A 114 14.91 -13.34 5.35
C LEU A 114 16.35 -12.95 5.71
N GLY A 115 16.57 -11.87 6.48
CA GLY A 115 17.88 -11.34 6.80
C GLY A 115 18.62 -10.72 5.59
N LEU A 116 17.87 -10.35 4.53
CA LEU A 116 18.44 -9.79 3.30
C LEU A 116 18.68 -8.28 3.38
N VAL A 117 18.00 -7.60 4.31
CA VAL A 117 18.11 -6.16 4.54
C VAL A 117 18.14 -5.86 6.04
N TYR A 118 18.67 -4.69 6.40
CA TYR A 118 18.62 -4.19 7.77
C TYR A 118 17.20 -3.74 8.15
N PRO A 119 16.84 -3.82 9.44
CA PRO A 119 15.58 -3.28 9.94
C PRO A 119 15.39 -1.81 9.56
N TYR A 120 14.31 -1.51 8.86
CA TYR A 120 13.96 -0.16 8.47
C TYR A 120 13.29 0.56 9.65
N THR A 121 14.00 1.53 10.21
CA THR A 121 13.40 2.49 11.15
C THR A 121 13.01 3.74 10.36
N PRO A 122 11.70 4.05 10.23
CA PRO A 122 11.29 5.24 9.50
C PRO A 122 11.82 6.51 10.19
N VAL A 123 12.33 7.45 9.39
CA VAL A 123 12.98 8.70 9.86
C VAL A 123 12.07 9.52 10.80
N VAL A 124 10.75 9.42 10.63
CA VAL A 124 9.79 10.12 11.50
C VAL A 124 9.80 9.55 12.92
N ILE A 125 9.89 8.22 13.06
CA ILE A 125 10.03 7.58 14.37
C ILE A 125 11.38 7.93 14.98
N SER A 126 12.46 7.94 14.19
CA SER A 126 13.78 8.31 14.72
C SER A 126 13.83 9.76 15.20
N ARG A 127 13.20 10.70 14.48
CA ARG A 127 13.11 12.11 14.91
C ARG A 127 12.28 12.28 16.17
N ARG A 128 11.15 11.59 16.27
CA ARG A 128 10.29 11.63 17.46
C ARG A 128 11.02 11.05 18.67
N GLN A 129 11.66 9.89 18.52
CA GLN A 129 12.46 9.26 19.56
C GLN A 129 13.65 10.15 19.97
N ALA A 130 14.35 10.77 19.01
CA ALA A 130 15.42 11.72 19.31
C ALA A 130 14.91 12.96 20.06
N ALA A 131 13.72 13.47 19.72
CA ALA A 131 13.09 14.57 20.44
C ALA A 131 12.68 14.15 21.86
N GLU A 132 12.08 12.97 22.03
CA GLU A 132 11.69 12.41 23.33
C GLU A 132 12.92 12.15 24.21
N GLN A 133 14.02 11.61 23.65
CA GLN A 133 15.30 11.43 24.34
C GLN A 133 15.93 12.77 24.75
N SER A 134 15.89 13.77 23.88
CA SER A 134 16.39 15.13 24.17
C SER A 134 15.60 15.76 25.33
N VAL A 135 14.27 15.69 25.30
CA VAL A 135 13.41 16.19 26.39
C VAL A 135 13.69 15.45 27.70
N MET A 136 13.79 14.13 27.68
CA MET A 136 14.12 13.35 28.88
C MET A 136 15.49 13.76 29.46
N SER A 137 16.51 13.89 28.61
CA SER A 137 17.84 14.31 29.07
C SER A 137 17.85 15.71 29.70
N ALA A 138 17.09 16.65 29.14
CA ALA A 138 16.93 18.00 29.70
C ALA A 138 16.23 17.99 31.06
N VAL A 139 15.21 17.14 31.25
CA VAL A 139 14.49 17.00 32.53
C VAL A 139 15.42 16.45 33.62
N TYR A 140 16.24 15.45 33.30
CA TYR A 140 17.21 14.90 34.26
C TYR A 140 18.32 15.90 34.61
N ALA A 141 18.81 16.68 33.65
CA ALA A 141 19.83 17.73 33.90
C ALA A 141 19.32 18.89 34.78
N VAL A 142 18.01 19.13 34.82
CA VAL A 142 17.40 20.16 35.69
C VAL A 142 17.13 19.62 37.11
N THR A 143 17.09 18.30 37.27
CA THR A 143 16.77 17.64 38.54
C THR A 143 17.99 17.12 39.30
N ASP A 144 19.20 17.32 38.77
CA ASP A 144 20.42 17.15 39.56
C ASP A 144 20.37 18.10 40.77
N PRO A 145 20.36 17.58 42.01
CA PRO A 145 20.38 18.44 43.19
C PRO A 145 21.72 19.19 43.22
N PRO A 146 21.76 20.45 43.67
CA PRO A 146 23.03 21.13 43.86
C PRO A 146 23.89 20.32 44.83
N ASP A 147 25.12 20.02 44.43
CA ASP A 147 26.13 19.33 45.22
C ASP A 147 26.06 19.81 46.67
N SER A 148 25.69 18.91 47.58
CA SER A 148 25.75 19.17 49.01
C SER A 148 27.20 19.47 49.36
N GLU A 149 27.47 20.75 49.64
CA GLU A 149 28.72 21.29 50.15
C GLU A 149 29.34 20.32 51.17
N GLU A 150 30.57 19.90 50.86
CA GLU A 150 31.46 19.17 51.76
C GLU A 150 31.60 19.95 53.08
N ALA A 151 30.88 19.50 54.10
CA ALA A 151 31.08 19.93 55.48
C ALA A 151 32.45 19.42 55.95
N THR A 152 33.47 20.24 55.76
CA THR A 152 34.81 20.03 56.30
C THR A 152 34.84 20.48 57.77
N ALA A 153 34.93 19.53 58.69
CA ALA A 153 35.47 19.68 60.04
C ALA A 153 35.79 18.25 60.58
N PRO A 154 36.86 18.03 61.37
CA PRO A 154 37.32 18.87 62.46
C PRO A 154 38.74 19.44 62.33
#